data_AF-A0A4P5V8S2-F1
#
_entry.id   AF-A0A4P5V8S2-F1
#
_cell.length_a   1.000
_cell.length_b   1.000
_cell.length_c   1.000
_cell.angle_alpha   90.00
_cell.angle_beta   90.00
_cell.angle_gamma   90.00
#
_symmetry.space_group_name_H-M   'P 1'
#
loop_
_entity.id
_entity.type
_entity.pdbx_description
1 polymer ?
#
loop_
_entity_poly.entity_id
_entity_poly.type
_entity_poly.pdbx_seq_one_letter_code
_entity_poly.pdbx_strand_id
1 'polypeptide(L)'
;MVLLLPLLPLLPSRLRTGGFDDPTLPSSQAQASLRDDLEFPTNTAAVFFRITSGQEYVEPGARRLVGDAIARVSAVSGVRQVISPELNSRQVGRSGRTVYALVTLDTEAGSGGAQLVELERASSVVQRDGISVETLVVSADSFFRDLQDATTNDLQRAELVTLPIAALTLLLVFGSVVAASLPVIAGAATTVLGLGGILALSFPADMSVFTLNLSSMLALGLGTDYALFLVSRFREEMDRGATTSQAVERAVATAGRAVFFSAGMVLAGLAGLLSFRIAFLRSLGCR
;
A
#
# COMPACT_ATOMS: atom_id res chain seq x y z
N MET A 1 -3.72 -11.95 -6.71
CA MET A 1 -3.93 -10.52 -7.02
C MET A 1 -3.99 -10.23 -8.53
N VAL A 2 -3.58 -11.15 -9.42
CA VAL A 2 -3.81 -11.00 -10.88
C VAL A 2 -5.31 -10.97 -11.25
N LEU A 3 -6.15 -11.67 -10.48
CA LEU A 3 -7.62 -11.57 -10.60
C LEU A 3 -8.21 -10.22 -10.16
N LEU A 4 -7.42 -9.40 -9.44
CA LEU A 4 -7.83 -8.09 -8.92
C LEU A 4 -7.22 -6.91 -9.70
N LEU A 5 -6.27 -7.19 -10.59
CA LEU A 5 -5.69 -6.21 -11.52
C LEU A 5 -6.73 -5.40 -12.31
N PRO A 6 -7.87 -5.96 -12.78
CA PRO A 6 -8.88 -5.15 -13.48
C PRO A 6 -9.69 -4.23 -12.54
N LEU A 7 -9.64 -4.41 -11.22
CA LEU A 7 -10.32 -3.55 -10.24
C LEU A 7 -9.44 -2.41 -9.69
N LEU A 8 -8.11 -2.51 -9.86
CA LEU A 8 -7.16 -1.46 -9.48
C LEU A 8 -7.48 -0.06 -10.07
N PRO A 9 -7.88 0.09 -11.35
CA PRO A 9 -8.23 1.41 -11.89
C PRO A 9 -9.57 1.97 -11.37
N LEU A 10 -10.37 1.18 -10.66
CA LEU A 10 -11.62 1.61 -10.02
C LEU A 10 -11.42 2.08 -8.57
N LEU A 11 -10.20 2.00 -8.03
CA LEU A 11 -9.91 2.53 -6.71
C LEU A 11 -9.94 4.06 -6.77
N PRO A 12 -10.85 4.72 -6.03
CA PRO A 12 -10.95 6.17 -6.08
C PRO A 12 -9.67 6.83 -5.55
N SER A 13 -9.39 8.03 -6.04
CA SER A 13 -8.35 8.96 -5.57
C SER A 13 -8.58 9.49 -4.12
N ARG A 14 -9.28 8.72 -3.30
CA ARG A 14 -9.73 9.02 -1.92
C ARG A 14 -9.06 8.12 -0.89
N LEU A 15 -8.24 7.15 -1.32
CA LEU A 15 -7.51 6.29 -0.41
C LEU A 15 -6.33 7.06 0.16
N ARG A 16 -6.37 7.29 1.47
CA ARG A 16 -5.24 7.88 2.19
C ARG A 16 -4.25 6.77 2.55
N THR A 17 -2.99 6.98 2.23
CA THR A 17 -1.84 6.15 2.64
C THR A 17 -1.49 6.32 4.12
N GLY A 18 -2.19 7.22 4.83
CA GLY A 18 -2.06 7.47 6.27
C GLY A 18 -3.21 6.92 7.13
N GLY A 19 -3.40 7.53 8.31
CA GLY A 19 -4.45 7.14 9.29
C GLY A 19 -3.91 6.45 10.55
N PHE A 20 -2.62 6.60 10.84
CA PHE A 20 -1.95 6.04 12.02
C PHE A 20 -2.16 6.88 13.28
N ASP A 21 -2.61 8.12 13.13
CA ASP A 21 -2.70 9.07 14.23
C ASP A 21 -4.10 9.12 14.84
N ASP A 22 -4.16 9.29 16.17
CA ASP A 22 -5.38 9.61 16.89
C ASP A 22 -5.43 11.14 17.11
N PRO A 23 -6.45 11.85 16.59
CA PRO A 23 -6.53 13.31 16.70
C PRO A 23 -6.70 13.82 18.14
N THR A 24 -7.04 12.94 19.09
CA THR A 24 -7.21 13.32 20.50
C THR A 24 -5.91 13.28 21.30
N LEU A 25 -4.83 12.74 20.73
CA LEU A 25 -3.54 12.66 21.40
C LEU A 25 -2.82 14.02 21.43
N PRO A 26 -2.12 14.36 22.52
CA PRO A 26 -1.37 15.61 22.62
C PRO A 26 -0.33 15.81 21.51
N SER A 27 0.27 14.72 21.02
CA SER A 27 1.24 14.77 19.91
C SER A 27 0.60 15.21 18.59
N SER A 28 -0.60 14.70 18.29
CA SER A 28 -1.35 15.03 17.07
C SER A 28 -1.84 16.48 17.12
N GLN A 29 -2.29 16.94 18.29
CA GLN A 29 -2.69 18.34 18.50
C GLN A 29 -1.50 19.29 18.40
N ALA A 30 -0.34 18.92 18.96
CA ALA A 30 0.88 19.70 18.83
C ALA A 30 1.32 19.84 17.36
N GLN A 31 1.24 18.75 16.57
CA GLN A 31 1.52 18.81 15.13
C GLN A 31 0.51 19.65 14.35
N ALA A 32 -0.78 19.56 14.69
CA ALA A 32 -1.82 20.38 14.08
C ALA A 32 -1.59 21.87 14.37
N SER A 33 -1.32 22.25 15.63
CA SER A 33 -0.99 23.64 15.98
C SER A 33 0.31 24.13 15.34
N LEU A 34 1.34 23.29 15.21
CA LEU A 34 2.54 23.66 14.46
C LEU A 34 2.20 24.02 13.01
N ARG A 35 1.36 23.22 12.35
CA ARG A 35 0.95 23.45 10.96
C ARG A 35 0.03 24.66 10.81
N ASP A 36 -1.01 24.74 11.64
CA ASP A 36 -2.13 25.67 11.44
C ASP A 36 -1.84 27.04 12.07
N ASP A 37 -1.18 27.09 13.23
CA ASP A 37 -0.91 28.32 13.97
C ASP A 37 0.46 28.93 13.65
N LEU A 38 1.46 28.08 13.36
CA LEU A 38 2.84 28.51 13.13
C LEU A 38 3.29 28.37 11.67
N GLU A 39 2.40 27.95 10.77
CA GLU A 39 2.70 27.62 9.37
C GLU A 39 3.95 26.73 9.22
N PHE A 40 4.25 25.90 10.24
CA PHE A 40 5.44 25.09 10.25
C PHE A 40 5.27 23.98 9.22
N PRO A 41 6.26 23.79 8.33
CA PRO A 41 6.16 22.76 7.31
C PRO A 41 6.22 21.37 7.93
N THR A 42 5.12 20.62 7.81
CA THR A 42 5.02 19.24 8.29
C THR A 42 5.40 18.21 7.22
N ASN A 43 5.54 18.63 5.95
CA ASN A 43 6.00 17.78 4.86
C ASN A 43 7.27 18.35 4.22
N THR A 44 8.40 17.69 4.48
CA THR A 44 9.70 18.05 3.93
C THR A 44 10.32 16.86 3.21
N ALA A 45 10.80 17.09 1.99
CA ALA A 45 11.64 16.17 1.24
C ALA A 45 13.09 16.66 1.26
N ALA A 46 14.03 15.74 1.39
CA ALA A 46 15.45 15.99 1.19
C ALA A 46 15.85 15.49 -0.20
N VAL A 47 16.36 16.39 -1.04
CA VAL A 47 16.88 16.05 -2.37
C VAL A 47 18.40 16.01 -2.27
N PHE A 48 18.98 14.83 -2.35
CA PHE A 48 20.42 14.61 -2.35
C PHE A 48 20.96 14.62 -3.78
N PHE A 49 22.07 15.31 -3.97
CA PHE A 49 22.84 15.33 -5.20
C PHE A 49 24.22 14.76 -4.89
N ARG A 50 24.53 13.62 -5.49
CA ARG A 50 25.81 12.93 -5.38
C ARG A 50 26.59 13.10 -6.67
N ILE A 51 27.70 13.81 -6.60
CA ILE A 51 28.61 14.01 -7.72
C ILE A 51 29.49 12.76 -7.85
N THR A 52 29.19 11.95 -8.87
CA THR A 52 29.85 10.66 -9.11
C THR A 52 31.13 10.82 -9.92
N SER A 53 31.17 11.75 -10.87
CA SER A 53 32.34 12.01 -11.72
C SER A 53 32.56 13.50 -11.97
N GLY A 54 33.83 13.86 -12.17
CA GLY A 54 34.27 15.24 -12.38
C GLY A 54 34.58 15.98 -11.07
N GLN A 55 34.15 17.24 -11.04
CA GLN A 55 34.48 18.26 -10.05
C GLN A 55 33.78 18.07 -8.69
N GLU A 56 34.27 18.71 -7.63
CA GLU A 56 33.53 18.83 -6.36
C GLU A 56 32.49 19.95 -6.41
N TYR A 57 31.49 19.94 -5.52
CA TYR A 57 30.42 20.95 -5.49
C TYR A 57 30.95 22.38 -5.30
N VAL A 58 32.11 22.53 -4.65
CA VAL A 58 32.76 23.84 -4.44
C VAL A 58 33.18 24.47 -5.78
N GLU A 59 33.40 23.66 -6.81
CA GLU A 59 33.80 24.13 -8.12
C GLU A 59 32.60 24.69 -8.93
N PRO A 60 32.82 25.71 -9.79
CA PRO A 60 31.74 26.43 -10.45
C PRO A 60 30.85 25.56 -11.34
N GLY A 61 31.40 24.53 -11.98
CA GLY A 61 30.66 23.65 -12.89
C GLY A 61 29.62 22.82 -12.15
N ALA A 62 30.05 22.11 -11.11
CA ALA A 62 29.15 21.29 -10.29
C ALA A 62 28.14 22.15 -9.53
N ARG A 63 28.56 23.31 -9.01
CA ARG A 63 27.66 24.26 -8.34
C ARG A 63 26.53 24.75 -9.24
N ARG A 64 26.85 25.14 -10.48
CA ARG A 64 25.84 25.58 -11.47
C ARG A 64 24.87 24.45 -11.81
N LEU A 65 25.39 23.25 -12.02
CA LEU A 65 24.59 22.09 -12.40
C LEU A 65 23.56 21.72 -11.30
N VAL A 66 23.99 21.72 -10.04
CA VAL A 66 23.10 21.49 -8.90
C VAL A 66 22.15 22.67 -8.70
N GLY A 67 22.63 23.92 -8.87
CA GLY A 67 21.80 25.13 -8.81
C GLY A 67 20.66 25.11 -9.83
N ASP A 68 20.94 24.73 -11.07
CA ASP A 68 19.94 24.57 -12.14
C ASP A 68 18.89 23.51 -11.77
N ALA A 69 19.31 22.41 -11.13
CA ALA A 69 18.41 21.36 -10.68
C ALA A 69 17.50 21.84 -9.54
N ILE A 70 18.07 22.54 -8.56
CA ILE A 70 17.33 23.15 -7.46
C ILE A 70 16.33 24.19 -7.98
N ALA A 71 16.71 24.99 -8.99
CA ALA A 71 15.82 25.95 -9.62
C ALA A 71 14.61 25.27 -10.28
N ARG A 72 14.81 24.14 -10.97
CA ARG A 72 13.70 23.33 -11.51
C ARG A 72 12.82 22.76 -10.42
N VAL A 73 13.41 22.27 -9.33
CA VAL A 73 12.66 21.77 -8.16
C VAL A 73 11.81 22.88 -7.54
N SER A 74 12.33 24.10 -7.41
CA SER A 74 11.57 25.24 -6.88
C SER A 74 10.39 25.67 -7.77
N ALA A 75 10.40 25.28 -9.05
CA ALA A 75 9.31 25.57 -9.99
C ALA A 75 8.21 24.49 -10.00
N VAL A 76 8.38 23.39 -9.25
CA VAL A 76 7.37 22.33 -9.14
C VAL A 76 6.16 22.84 -8.36
N SER A 77 4.96 22.53 -8.86
CA SER A 77 3.69 22.94 -8.24
C SER A 77 3.55 22.34 -6.83
N GLY A 78 3.28 23.20 -5.84
CA GLY A 78 3.12 22.79 -4.43
C GLY A 78 4.42 22.76 -3.63
N VAL A 79 5.55 23.22 -4.19
CA VAL A 79 6.75 23.54 -3.42
C VAL A 79 6.62 24.94 -2.81
N ARG A 80 6.61 25.02 -1.48
CA ARG A 80 6.51 26.28 -0.73
C ARG A 80 7.86 26.95 -0.55
N GLN A 81 8.87 26.14 -0.23
CA GLN A 81 10.20 26.63 0.13
C GLN A 81 11.27 25.61 -0.23
N VAL A 82 12.43 26.10 -0.68
CA VAL A 82 13.63 25.28 -0.86
C VAL A 82 14.80 25.92 -0.12
N ILE A 83 15.41 25.17 0.81
CA ILE A 83 16.64 25.55 1.49
C ILE A 83 17.79 24.87 0.75
N SER A 84 18.49 25.66 -0.06
CA SER A 84 19.61 25.20 -0.90
C SER A 84 20.96 25.25 -0.15
N PRO A 85 21.95 24.48 -0.60
CA PRO A 85 23.30 24.52 -0.01
C PRO A 85 24.00 25.88 -0.11
N GLU A 86 23.49 26.80 -0.94
CA GLU A 86 23.98 28.18 -1.02
C GLU A 86 23.52 29.02 0.17
N LEU A 87 22.31 28.75 0.67
CA LEU A 87 21.74 29.39 1.87
C LEU A 87 22.31 28.78 3.15
N ASN A 88 22.72 27.50 3.10
CA ASN A 88 23.28 26.81 4.25
C ASN A 88 24.43 25.88 3.87
N SER A 89 25.66 26.33 4.13
CA SER A 89 26.89 25.56 3.84
C SER A 89 27.01 24.24 4.61
N ARG A 90 26.22 24.03 5.67
CA ARG A 90 26.16 22.74 6.39
C ARG A 90 25.50 21.63 5.57
N GLN A 91 24.83 21.96 4.48
CA GLN A 91 24.22 21.00 3.57
C GLN A 91 25.20 20.41 2.55
N VAL A 92 26.47 20.82 2.60
CA VAL A 92 27.56 20.22 1.83
C VAL A 92 28.25 19.18 2.69
N GLY A 93 28.28 17.93 2.22
CA GLY A 93 28.97 16.84 2.89
C GLY A 93 30.48 17.10 2.98
N ARG A 94 31.14 16.48 3.97
CA ARG A 94 32.59 16.68 4.22
C ARG A 94 33.48 16.42 3.02
N SER A 95 33.06 15.52 2.13
CA SER A 95 33.78 15.19 0.90
C SER A 95 33.57 16.19 -0.23
N GLY A 96 32.69 17.17 -0.10
CA GLY A 96 32.32 18.09 -1.19
C GLY A 96 31.55 17.45 -2.35
N ARG A 97 31.34 16.12 -2.32
CA ARG A 97 30.72 15.36 -3.41
C ARG A 97 29.24 15.05 -3.19
N THR A 98 28.75 15.13 -1.96
CA THR A 98 27.32 14.96 -1.66
C THR A 98 26.79 16.24 -1.09
N VAL A 99 25.74 16.77 -1.68
CA VAL A 99 25.02 17.94 -1.18
C VAL A 99 23.53 17.64 -1.12
N TYR A 100 22.79 18.33 -0.27
CA TYR A 100 21.34 18.15 -0.23
C TYR A 100 20.58 19.47 -0.13
N ALA A 101 19.40 19.53 -0.72
CA ALA A 101 18.45 20.61 -0.53
C ALA A 101 17.26 20.09 0.29
N LEU A 102 16.73 20.93 1.18
CA LEU A 102 15.47 20.64 1.86
C LEU A 102 14.34 21.34 1.11
N VAL A 103 13.32 20.59 0.74
CA VAL A 103 12.18 21.04 -0.04
C VAL A 103 10.94 20.87 0.81
N THR A 104 10.30 21.98 1.13
CA THR A 104 9.03 22.03 1.84
C THR A 104 7.88 21.96 0.85
N LEU A 105 6.92 21.09 1.10
CA LEU A 105 5.71 20.91 0.30
C LEU A 105 4.48 21.45 1.04
N ASP A 106 3.53 22.00 0.29
CA ASP A 106 2.24 22.48 0.82
C ASP A 106 1.23 21.34 1.09
N THR A 107 1.57 20.10 0.75
CA THR A 107 0.71 18.92 0.93
C THR A 107 0.96 18.19 2.23
N GLU A 108 -0.06 17.52 2.76
CA GLU A 108 0.11 16.60 3.89
C GLU A 108 1.08 15.46 3.53
N ALA A 109 1.95 15.10 4.48
CA ALA A 109 2.87 13.98 4.31
C ALA A 109 2.09 12.68 4.05
N GLY A 110 2.54 11.87 3.08
CA GLY A 110 1.88 10.63 2.70
C GLY A 110 0.78 10.79 1.64
N SER A 111 0.47 12.02 1.19
CA SER A 111 -0.49 12.28 0.10
C SER A 111 0.17 12.73 -1.21
N GLY A 112 1.48 12.99 -1.18
CA GLY A 112 2.24 13.67 -2.23
C GLY A 112 2.82 12.75 -3.30
N GLY A 113 2.18 11.60 -3.58
CA GLY A 113 2.72 10.60 -4.52
C GLY A 113 3.03 11.19 -5.90
N ALA A 114 2.17 12.06 -6.42
CA ALA A 114 2.36 12.77 -7.69
C ALA A 114 3.46 13.84 -7.60
N GLN A 115 3.47 14.67 -6.53
CA GLN A 115 4.54 15.65 -6.32
C GLN A 115 5.91 14.98 -6.20
N LEU A 116 6.01 13.83 -5.56
CA LEU A 116 7.28 13.10 -5.46
C LEU A 116 7.80 12.69 -6.84
N VAL A 117 6.94 12.23 -7.76
CA VAL A 117 7.37 11.93 -9.13
C VAL A 117 7.83 13.21 -9.84
N GLU A 118 7.13 14.33 -9.66
CA GLU A 118 7.53 15.61 -10.25
C GLU A 118 8.86 16.12 -9.68
N LEU A 119 9.09 15.97 -8.38
CA LEU A 119 10.36 16.28 -7.73
C LEU A 119 11.50 15.41 -8.25
N GLU A 120 11.31 14.10 -8.38
CA GLU A 120 12.30 13.20 -8.96
C GLU A 120 12.63 13.57 -10.41
N ARG A 121 11.62 13.89 -11.24
CA ARG A 121 11.84 14.35 -12.60
C ARG A 121 12.57 15.69 -12.66
N ALA A 122 12.13 16.68 -11.88
CA ALA A 122 12.72 18.02 -11.88
C ALA A 122 14.17 18.02 -11.37
N SER A 123 14.44 17.19 -10.36
CA SER A 123 15.74 17.03 -9.73
C SER A 123 16.66 16.05 -10.46
N SER A 124 16.13 15.25 -11.40
CA SER A 124 16.95 14.38 -12.24
C SER A 124 17.96 15.24 -13.01
N VAL A 125 19.24 14.96 -12.76
CA VAL A 125 20.36 15.46 -13.52
C VAL A 125 21.09 14.23 -13.97
N VAL A 126 21.47 14.14 -15.24
CA VAL A 126 22.12 12.94 -15.74
C VAL A 126 23.59 13.23 -15.95
N GLN A 127 23.99 14.05 -16.92
CA GLN A 127 25.40 14.45 -17.09
C GLN A 127 25.50 15.76 -17.89
N ARG A 128 26.45 16.64 -17.55
CA ARG A 128 26.79 17.82 -18.36
C ARG A 128 28.27 18.16 -18.20
N ASP A 129 28.94 18.49 -19.30
CA ASP A 129 30.34 18.95 -19.30
C ASP A 129 31.32 18.01 -18.56
N GLY A 130 31.11 16.69 -18.65
CA GLY A 130 31.94 15.68 -17.97
C GLY A 130 31.65 15.51 -16.47
N ILE A 131 30.68 16.26 -15.93
CA ILE A 131 30.22 16.15 -14.55
C ILE A 131 28.98 15.25 -14.52
N SER A 132 29.03 14.21 -13.68
CA SER A 132 27.91 13.30 -13.47
C SER A 132 27.36 13.49 -12.06
N VAL A 133 26.05 13.71 -11.96
CA VAL A 133 25.35 13.86 -10.69
C VAL A 133 24.24 12.84 -10.65
N GLU A 134 24.20 12.08 -9.56
CA GLU A 134 23.10 11.19 -9.24
C GLU A 134 22.21 11.89 -8.21
N THR A 135 20.90 11.86 -8.44
CA THR A 135 19.93 12.49 -7.54
C THR A 135 19.13 11.43 -6.80
N LEU A 136 18.94 11.65 -5.50
CA LEU A 136 18.09 10.82 -4.65
C LEU A 136 17.11 11.72 -3.89
N VAL A 137 15.81 11.49 -4.06
CA VAL A 137 14.77 12.19 -3.28
C VAL A 137 14.37 11.32 -2.10
N VAL A 138 14.44 11.87 -0.90
CA VAL A 138 14.10 11.19 0.36
C VAL A 138 13.00 11.97 1.06
N SER A 139 11.84 11.35 1.22
CA SER A 139 10.70 11.92 1.95
C SER A 139 9.89 10.81 2.61
N ALA A 140 8.90 11.20 3.43
CA ALA A 140 7.93 10.22 3.92
C ALA A 140 7.20 9.52 2.76
N ASP A 141 6.83 10.27 1.71
CA ASP A 141 6.19 9.72 0.51
C ASP A 141 7.08 8.72 -0.24
N SER A 142 8.40 8.96 -0.32
CA SER A 142 9.32 8.05 -1.03
C SER A 142 9.48 6.75 -0.27
N PHE A 143 9.56 6.82 1.06
CA PHE A 143 9.57 5.63 1.92
C PHE A 143 8.31 4.77 1.74
N PHE A 144 7.12 5.39 1.75
CA PHE A 144 5.88 4.64 1.55
C PHE A 144 5.78 4.04 0.14
N ARG A 145 6.27 4.75 -0.88
CA ARG A 145 6.35 4.21 -2.25
C ARG A 145 7.28 3.01 -2.32
N ASP A 146 8.50 3.11 -1.80
CA ASP A 146 9.47 2.02 -1.80
C ASP A 146 8.93 0.80 -1.05
N LEU A 147 8.25 1.02 0.09
CA LEU A 147 7.59 -0.04 0.85
C LEU A 147 6.47 -0.69 0.05
N GLN A 148 5.64 0.10 -0.63
CA GLN A 148 4.57 -0.39 -1.49
C GLN A 148 5.13 -1.20 -2.67
N ASP A 149 6.19 -0.74 -3.32
CA ASP A 149 6.83 -1.42 -4.45
C ASP A 149 7.49 -2.72 -4.01
N ALA A 150 8.22 -2.71 -2.90
CA ALA A 150 8.80 -3.92 -2.30
C ALA A 150 7.72 -4.95 -1.94
N THR A 151 6.66 -4.51 -1.25
CA THR A 151 5.53 -5.37 -0.88
C THR A 151 4.84 -5.93 -2.12
N THR A 152 4.63 -5.12 -3.16
CA THR A 152 3.99 -5.55 -4.40
C THR A 152 4.84 -6.60 -5.14
N ASN A 153 6.15 -6.39 -5.23
CA ASN A 153 7.06 -7.33 -5.87
C ASN A 153 7.15 -8.66 -5.08
N ASP A 154 7.23 -8.59 -3.75
CA ASP A 154 7.24 -9.77 -2.90
C ASP A 154 5.93 -10.56 -2.99
N LEU A 155 4.78 -9.87 -3.02
CA LEU A 155 3.47 -10.50 -3.23
C LEU A 155 3.38 -11.16 -4.60
N GLN A 156 3.87 -10.51 -5.66
CA GLN A 156 3.88 -11.09 -7.02
C GLN A 156 4.72 -12.36 -7.07
N ARG A 157 5.92 -12.35 -6.46
CA ARG A 157 6.78 -13.52 -6.36
C ARG A 157 6.14 -14.62 -5.54
N ALA A 158 5.54 -14.27 -4.40
CA ALA A 158 4.82 -15.21 -3.56
C ALA A 158 3.65 -15.85 -4.32
N GLU A 159 2.85 -15.08 -5.07
CA GLU A 159 1.72 -15.57 -5.87
C GLU A 159 2.18 -16.53 -6.98
N LEU A 160 3.27 -16.20 -7.68
CA LEU A 160 3.86 -17.07 -8.71
C LEU A 160 4.30 -18.43 -8.18
N VAL A 161 4.71 -18.51 -6.91
CA VAL A 161 5.15 -19.75 -6.28
C VAL A 161 3.98 -20.47 -5.60
N THR A 162 3.12 -19.76 -4.88
CA THR A 162 2.04 -20.35 -4.09
C THR A 162 0.86 -20.80 -4.94
N LEU A 163 0.49 -20.10 -6.02
CA LEU A 163 -0.63 -20.53 -6.86
C LEU A 163 -0.41 -21.90 -7.51
N PRO A 164 0.75 -22.22 -8.12
CA PRO A 164 1.01 -23.56 -8.63
C PRO A 164 1.00 -24.63 -7.54
N ILE A 165 1.59 -24.33 -6.37
CA ILE A 165 1.63 -25.25 -5.23
C ILE A 165 0.21 -25.51 -4.70
N ALA A 166 -0.60 -24.47 -4.54
CA ALA A 166 -1.98 -24.58 -4.11
C ALA A 166 -2.83 -25.33 -5.13
N ALA A 167 -2.69 -25.03 -6.42
CA ALA A 167 -3.39 -25.74 -7.50
C ALA A 167 -3.03 -27.23 -7.52
N LEU A 168 -1.75 -27.57 -7.36
CA LEU A 168 -1.30 -28.94 -7.27
C LEU A 168 -1.85 -29.62 -6.01
N THR A 169 -1.83 -28.94 -4.87
CA THR A 169 -2.38 -29.47 -3.60
C THR A 169 -3.88 -29.73 -3.72
N LEU A 170 -4.64 -28.79 -4.28
CA LEU A 170 -6.07 -28.95 -4.52
C LEU A 170 -6.34 -30.10 -5.50
N LEU A 171 -5.53 -30.23 -6.56
CA LEU A 171 -5.66 -31.33 -7.51
C LEU A 171 -5.38 -32.69 -6.83
N LEU A 172 -4.39 -32.77 -5.95
CA LEU A 172 -4.07 -33.97 -5.19
C LEU A 172 -5.16 -34.33 -4.16
N VAL A 173 -5.72 -33.33 -3.47
CA VAL A 173 -6.79 -33.52 -2.48
C VAL A 173 -8.10 -33.95 -3.14
N PHE A 174 -8.48 -33.32 -4.26
CA PHE A 174 -9.78 -33.54 -4.89
C PHE A 174 -9.76 -34.55 -6.04
N GLY A 175 -8.58 -34.88 -6.59
CA GLY A 175 -8.41 -35.82 -7.71
C GLY A 175 -9.04 -35.36 -9.03
N SER A 176 -9.58 -34.14 -9.10
CA SER A 176 -10.29 -33.62 -10.27
C SER A 176 -10.12 -32.11 -10.37
N VAL A 177 -9.80 -31.62 -11.57
CA VAL A 177 -9.65 -30.19 -11.88
C VAL A 177 -10.94 -29.43 -11.58
N VAL A 178 -12.11 -30.01 -11.89
CA VAL A 178 -13.41 -29.36 -11.65
C VAL A 178 -13.63 -29.15 -10.15
N ALA A 179 -13.40 -30.18 -9.34
CA ALA A 179 -13.54 -30.08 -7.89
C ALA A 179 -12.51 -29.13 -7.25
N ALA A 180 -11.27 -29.15 -7.73
CA ALA A 180 -10.23 -28.21 -7.29
C ALA A 180 -10.53 -26.75 -7.65
N SER A 181 -11.25 -26.50 -8.75
CA SER A 181 -11.60 -25.14 -9.19
C SER A 181 -12.69 -24.48 -8.35
N LEU A 182 -13.57 -25.28 -7.72
CA LEU A 182 -14.70 -24.76 -6.93
C LEU A 182 -14.25 -23.86 -5.76
N PRO A 183 -13.31 -24.28 -4.87
CA PRO A 183 -12.81 -23.40 -3.81
C PRO A 183 -12.16 -22.12 -4.31
N VAL A 184 -11.40 -22.20 -5.42
CA VAL A 184 -10.71 -21.04 -6.00
C VAL A 184 -11.71 -20.02 -6.54
N ILE A 185 -12.73 -20.48 -7.27
CA ILE A 185 -13.80 -19.62 -7.80
C ILE A 185 -14.59 -19.00 -6.65
N ALA A 186 -14.91 -19.78 -5.61
CA ALA A 186 -15.62 -19.27 -4.45
C ALA A 186 -14.82 -18.17 -3.73
N GLY A 187 -13.53 -18.40 -3.46
CA GLY A 187 -12.65 -17.40 -2.85
C GLY A 187 -12.53 -16.12 -3.69
N ALA A 188 -12.39 -16.27 -5.01
CA ALA A 188 -12.36 -15.13 -5.93
C ALA A 188 -13.68 -14.34 -5.91
N ALA A 189 -14.83 -15.03 -5.98
CA ALA A 189 -16.15 -14.41 -5.92
C ALA A 189 -16.38 -13.69 -4.59
N THR A 190 -16.02 -14.30 -3.46
CA THR A 190 -16.09 -13.68 -2.13
C THR A 190 -15.24 -12.42 -2.05
N THR A 191 -14.06 -12.43 -2.67
CA THR A 191 -13.17 -11.26 -2.71
C THR A 191 -13.77 -10.11 -3.52
N VAL A 192 -14.29 -10.40 -4.72
CA VAL A 192 -14.95 -9.39 -5.57
C VAL A 192 -16.18 -8.80 -4.88
N LEU A 193 -17.02 -9.65 -4.29
CA LEU A 193 -18.22 -9.22 -3.56
C LEU A 193 -17.85 -8.43 -2.29
N GLY A 194 -16.83 -8.86 -1.56
CA GLY A 194 -16.35 -8.19 -0.34
C GLY A 194 -15.80 -6.79 -0.64
N LEU A 195 -14.94 -6.67 -1.65
CA LEU A 195 -14.41 -5.37 -2.08
C LEU A 195 -15.50 -4.48 -2.68
N GLY A 196 -16.41 -5.04 -3.48
CA GLY A 196 -17.57 -4.31 -3.98
C GLY A 196 -18.46 -3.77 -2.86
N GLY A 197 -18.68 -4.58 -1.81
CA GLY A 197 -19.40 -4.17 -0.60
C GLY A 197 -18.70 -3.05 0.16
N ILE A 198 -17.38 -3.15 0.33
CA ILE A 198 -16.58 -2.08 0.97
C ILE A 198 -16.67 -0.80 0.16
N LEU A 199 -16.47 -0.85 -1.16
CA LEU A 199 -16.55 0.32 -2.03
C LEU A 199 -17.95 0.96 -2.01
N ALA A 200 -19.01 0.15 -1.95
CA ALA A 200 -20.38 0.64 -1.80
C ALA A 200 -20.61 1.33 -0.44
N LEU A 201 -19.96 0.85 0.63
CA LEU A 201 -20.03 1.44 1.97
C LEU A 201 -19.12 2.67 2.12
N SER A 202 -18.07 2.82 1.30
CA SER A 202 -17.15 3.98 1.32
C SER A 202 -17.77 5.29 0.81
N PHE A 203 -19.00 5.30 0.29
CA PHE A 203 -19.60 6.48 -0.33
C PHE A 203 -19.71 7.74 0.57
N PRO A 204 -19.53 7.67 1.91
CA PRO A 204 -19.30 8.86 2.74
C PRO A 204 -17.97 8.88 3.56
N ALA A 205 -17.06 7.91 3.44
CA ALA A 205 -15.91 7.76 4.36
C ALA A 205 -14.55 7.64 3.66
N ASP A 206 -13.54 8.37 4.15
CA ASP A 206 -12.14 8.21 3.75
C ASP A 206 -11.61 6.87 4.32
N MET A 207 -11.41 5.88 3.45
CA MET A 207 -10.86 4.57 3.84
C MET A 207 -9.35 4.48 3.61
N SER A 208 -8.68 3.76 4.50
CA SER A 208 -7.25 3.49 4.38
C SER A 208 -6.97 2.46 3.29
N VAL A 209 -5.89 2.65 2.52
CA VAL A 209 -5.40 1.64 1.53
C VAL A 209 -5.21 0.27 2.18
N PHE A 210 -4.76 0.25 3.43
CA PHE A 210 -4.52 -0.99 4.17
C PHE A 210 -5.80 -1.82 4.39
N THR A 211 -6.97 -1.18 4.48
CA THR A 211 -8.25 -1.88 4.66
C THR A 211 -8.63 -2.69 3.44
N LEU A 212 -8.38 -2.16 2.23
CA LEU A 212 -8.62 -2.89 0.99
C LEU A 212 -7.67 -4.08 0.86
N ASN A 213 -6.38 -3.88 1.17
CA ASN A 213 -5.37 -4.94 1.09
C ASN A 213 -5.69 -6.08 2.08
N LEU A 214 -5.96 -5.75 3.35
CA LEU A 214 -6.28 -6.73 4.38
C LEU A 214 -7.62 -7.41 4.13
N SER A 215 -8.65 -6.66 3.71
CA SER A 215 -9.94 -7.25 3.35
C SER A 215 -9.82 -8.21 2.18
N SER A 216 -9.08 -7.84 1.13
CA SER A 216 -8.86 -8.73 -0.01
C SER A 216 -8.15 -10.02 0.42
N MET A 217 -7.14 -9.92 1.29
CA MET A 217 -6.41 -11.08 1.78
C MET A 217 -7.32 -12.00 2.61
N LEU A 218 -8.11 -11.43 3.53
CA LEU A 218 -9.06 -12.17 4.35
C LEU A 218 -10.19 -12.80 3.52
N ALA A 219 -10.78 -12.04 2.58
CA ALA A 219 -11.89 -12.51 1.76
C ALA A 219 -11.48 -13.68 0.86
N LEU A 220 -10.29 -13.61 0.25
CA LEU A 220 -9.77 -14.69 -0.59
C LEU A 220 -9.43 -15.92 0.26
N GLY A 221 -8.72 -15.74 1.37
CA GLY A 221 -8.30 -16.83 2.24
C GLY A 221 -9.48 -17.54 2.88
N LEU A 222 -10.32 -16.80 3.63
CA LEU A 222 -11.50 -17.35 4.29
C LEU A 222 -12.50 -17.92 3.29
N GLY A 223 -12.71 -17.26 2.16
CA GLY A 223 -13.60 -17.76 1.10
C GLY A 223 -13.14 -19.09 0.52
N THR A 224 -11.83 -19.23 0.26
CA THR A 224 -11.24 -20.48 -0.24
C THR A 224 -11.30 -21.58 0.80
N ASP A 225 -10.94 -21.31 2.05
CA ASP A 225 -10.90 -22.29 3.14
C ASP A 225 -12.29 -22.82 3.48
N TYR A 226 -13.29 -21.93 3.57
CA TYR A 226 -14.67 -22.32 3.83
C TYR A 226 -15.26 -23.12 2.67
N ALA A 227 -14.97 -22.74 1.43
CA ALA A 227 -15.40 -23.49 0.27
C ALA A 227 -14.73 -24.87 0.20
N LEU A 228 -13.43 -24.96 0.51
CA LEU A 228 -12.70 -26.22 0.57
C LEU A 228 -13.34 -27.15 1.60
N PHE A 229 -13.66 -26.65 2.80
CA PHE A 229 -14.28 -27.46 3.84
C PHE A 229 -15.68 -27.95 3.44
N LEU A 230 -16.50 -27.08 2.82
CA LEU A 230 -17.83 -27.45 2.34
C LEU A 230 -17.77 -28.49 1.22
N VAL A 231 -16.89 -28.29 0.22
CA VAL A 231 -16.73 -29.19 -0.92
C VAL A 231 -16.17 -30.54 -0.47
N SER A 232 -15.20 -30.54 0.45
CA SER A 232 -14.67 -31.77 1.04
C SER A 232 -15.77 -32.58 1.72
N ARG A 233 -16.64 -31.91 2.51
CA ARG A 233 -17.74 -32.59 3.21
C ARG A 233 -18.81 -33.09 2.25
N PHE A 234 -19.15 -32.31 1.22
CA PHE A 234 -20.07 -32.72 0.18
C PHE A 234 -19.58 -33.99 -0.54
N ARG A 235 -18.29 -34.04 -0.89
CA ARG A 235 -17.70 -35.22 -1.53
C ARG A 235 -17.70 -36.44 -0.62
N GLU A 236 -17.37 -36.27 0.65
CA GLU A 236 -17.41 -37.36 1.62
C GLU A 236 -18.81 -38.00 1.72
N GLU A 237 -19.88 -37.19 1.67
CA GLU A 237 -21.25 -37.71 1.65
C GLU A 237 -21.63 -38.37 0.32
N MET A 238 -21.14 -37.85 -0.82
CA MET A 238 -21.31 -38.49 -2.13
C MET A 238 -20.62 -39.86 -2.19
N ASP A 239 -19.40 -39.97 -1.63
CA ASP A 239 -18.63 -41.23 -1.59
C ASP A 239 -19.29 -42.27 -0.66
N ARG A 240 -20.10 -41.81 0.32
CA ARG A 240 -20.95 -42.66 1.17
C ARG A 240 -22.26 -43.09 0.50
N GLY A 241 -22.47 -42.72 -0.77
CA GLY A 241 -23.64 -43.10 -1.55
C GLY A 241 -24.88 -42.23 -1.34
N ALA A 242 -24.74 -41.04 -0.75
CA ALA A 242 -25.85 -40.08 -0.66
C ALA A 242 -26.25 -39.55 -2.04
N THR A 243 -27.53 -39.22 -2.23
CA THR A 243 -27.93 -38.45 -3.42
C THR A 243 -27.39 -37.02 -3.34
N THR A 244 -27.26 -36.32 -4.46
CA THR A 244 -26.77 -34.93 -4.49
C THR A 244 -27.51 -34.02 -3.51
N SER A 245 -28.84 -34.13 -3.43
CA SER A 245 -29.63 -33.32 -2.50
C SER A 245 -29.30 -33.63 -1.05
N GLN A 246 -29.17 -34.91 -0.70
CA GLN A 246 -28.83 -35.35 0.67
C GLN A 246 -27.40 -34.94 1.04
N ALA A 247 -26.45 -35.05 0.09
CA ALA A 247 -25.07 -34.65 0.31
C ALA A 247 -24.95 -33.15 0.58
N VAL A 248 -25.68 -32.30 -0.17
CA VAL A 248 -25.73 -30.85 0.09
C VAL A 248 -26.33 -30.55 1.46
N GLU A 249 -27.49 -31.14 1.77
CA GLU A 249 -28.17 -30.92 3.05
C GLU A 249 -27.27 -31.27 4.24
N ARG A 250 -26.63 -32.44 4.20
CA ARG A 250 -25.74 -32.91 5.28
C ARG A 250 -24.45 -32.10 5.37
N ALA A 251 -23.87 -31.71 4.24
CA ALA A 251 -22.68 -30.86 4.21
C ALA A 251 -22.98 -29.49 4.84
N VAL A 252 -24.11 -28.87 4.51
CA VAL A 252 -24.53 -27.59 5.10
C VAL A 252 -24.83 -27.74 6.59
N ALA A 253 -25.56 -28.80 6.98
CA ALA A 253 -25.92 -29.04 8.38
C ALA A 253 -24.71 -29.24 9.32
N THR A 254 -23.59 -29.76 8.79
CA THR A 254 -22.37 -30.04 9.56
C THR A 254 -21.27 -29.01 9.30
N ALA A 255 -20.67 -29.04 8.11
CA ALA A 255 -19.60 -28.14 7.73
C ALA A 255 -20.08 -26.69 7.63
N GLY A 256 -21.27 -26.45 7.07
CA GLY A 256 -21.85 -25.10 7.00
C GLY A 256 -22.07 -24.48 8.38
N ARG A 257 -22.53 -25.27 9.35
CA ARG A 257 -22.67 -24.79 10.74
C ARG A 257 -21.32 -24.41 11.36
N ALA A 258 -20.28 -25.22 11.14
CA ALA A 258 -18.93 -24.90 11.61
C ALA A 258 -18.37 -23.62 10.96
N VAL A 259 -18.55 -23.47 9.64
CA VAL A 259 -18.18 -22.25 8.90
C VAL A 259 -18.89 -21.03 9.46
N PHE A 260 -20.19 -21.12 9.78
CA PHE A 260 -20.95 -20.02 10.37
C PHE A 260 -20.38 -19.56 11.72
N PHE A 261 -20.04 -20.51 12.60
CA PHE A 261 -19.41 -20.19 13.88
C PHE A 261 -18.03 -19.56 13.69
N SER A 262 -17.21 -20.08 12.77
CA SER A 262 -15.89 -19.53 12.47
C SER A 262 -15.99 -18.10 11.93
N ALA A 263 -16.88 -17.86 10.98
CA ALA A 263 -17.16 -16.52 10.45
C ALA A 263 -17.65 -15.56 11.54
N GLY A 264 -18.52 -16.03 12.45
CA GLY A 264 -18.97 -15.24 13.60
C GLY A 264 -17.83 -14.82 14.53
N MET A 265 -16.85 -15.71 14.77
CA MET A 265 -15.66 -15.39 15.57
C MET A 265 -14.76 -14.35 14.90
N VAL A 266 -14.56 -14.47 13.58
CA VAL A 266 -13.81 -13.46 12.81
C VAL A 266 -14.52 -12.10 12.87
N LEU A 267 -15.84 -12.08 12.67
CA LEU A 267 -16.65 -10.86 12.78
C LEU A 267 -16.57 -10.24 14.17
N ALA A 268 -16.62 -11.04 15.23
CA ALA A 268 -16.48 -10.55 16.61
C ALA A 268 -15.09 -9.93 16.85
N GLY A 269 -14.03 -10.55 16.31
CA GLY A 269 -12.67 -10.02 16.38
C GLY A 269 -12.53 -8.69 15.64
N LEU A 270 -13.04 -8.60 14.41
CA LEU A 270 -13.04 -7.37 13.61
C LEU A 270 -13.90 -6.27 14.26
N ALA A 271 -15.04 -6.62 14.85
CA ALA A 271 -15.88 -5.68 15.57
C ALA A 271 -15.16 -5.08 16.79
N GLY A 272 -14.26 -5.83 17.44
CA GLY A 272 -13.40 -5.30 18.49
C GLY A 272 -12.49 -4.16 18.03
N LEU A 273 -12.11 -4.13 16.74
CA LEU A 273 -11.29 -3.04 16.18
C LEU A 273 -12.03 -1.70 16.13
N LEU A 274 -13.38 -1.70 16.13
CA LEU A 274 -14.19 -0.47 16.19
C LEU A 274 -14.03 0.30 17.51
N SER A 275 -13.56 -0.37 18.58
CA SER A 275 -13.28 0.30 19.85
C SER A 275 -12.03 1.18 19.80
N PHE A 276 -11.13 0.96 18.82
CA PHE A 276 -9.95 1.79 18.65
C PHE A 276 -10.28 3.10 17.93
N ARG A 277 -9.62 4.19 18.34
CA ARG A 277 -9.81 5.54 17.78
C ARG A 277 -8.90 5.86 16.59
N ILE A 278 -7.92 5.00 16.32
CA ILE A 278 -7.00 5.09 15.19
C ILE A 278 -7.76 4.77 13.90
N ALA A 279 -7.70 5.67 12.92
CA ALA A 279 -8.49 5.58 11.69
C ALA A 279 -8.22 4.28 10.90
N PHE A 280 -6.96 3.85 10.83
CA PHE A 280 -6.56 2.58 10.22
C PHE A 280 -7.31 1.38 10.85
N LEU A 281 -7.19 1.19 12.17
CA LEU A 281 -7.83 0.06 12.88
C LEU A 281 -9.35 0.14 12.82
N ARG A 282 -9.91 1.34 12.95
CA ARG A 282 -11.35 1.55 12.90
C ARG A 282 -11.93 1.27 11.51
N SER A 283 -11.20 1.61 10.44
CA SER A 283 -11.64 1.33 9.07
C SER A 283 -11.66 -0.17 8.74
N LEU A 284 -10.81 -0.98 9.37
CA LEU A 284 -10.88 -2.46 9.28
C LEU A 284 -12.13 -3.04 9.94
N GLY A 285 -12.67 -2.36 10.96
CA GLY A 285 -13.94 -2.72 11.59
C GLY A 285 -15.18 -2.26 10.83
N CYS A 286 -15.03 -1.67 9.63
CA CYS A 286 -16.09 -1.04 8.82
C CYS A 286 -16.81 0.10 9.55
N ARG A 287 -16.16 1.27 9.66
CA ARG A 287 -16.81 2.55 9.96
C ARG A 287 -16.25 3.69 9.14
#